data_AF-A0A2D7M0P9-F1
#
_entry.id   AF-A0A2D7M0P9-F1
#
_cell.length_a   1.000
_cell.length_b   1.000
_cell.length_c   1.000
_cell.angle_alpha   90.00
_cell.angle_beta   90.00
_cell.angle_gamma   90.00
#
_symmetry.space_group_name_H-M   'P 1'
#
loop_
_entity.id
_entity.type
_entity.pdbx_description
1 polymer ?
#
loop_
_entity_poly.entity_id
_entity_poly.type
_entity_poly.pdbx_seq_one_letter_code
_entity_poly.pdbx_strand_id
1 'polypeptide(L)'
;MIHFLSLFLTLMLPSADPKATDDQAPASPDNGTAVSREYTIAFWNLENLFDFEDDPENPGDDEYLPEKEWDQARYERKIDHLAKAVVSMETDLLAVCEVENRRVLEDLIAHPMLVADQWSIVHRDSLDRRGIDLALLYRQPFKLNGESILHSIDLGDGNTSTRGVLEVPMMLSGTEVTFLVNHWPSRFGGAEESSPKRKAAATVARSVIDRHLSRNAAAEIIVLGDLNDDPWDSSVREVLKAVRELRAVTHPSNTAPRKEGRTTYSPRLWNPSWKFANSTDSGTYYYWNGWCWNCF
;
A
#
# COMPACT_ATOMS: atom_id res chain seq x y z
N MET A 1 3.08 -12.75 -16.65
CA MET A 1 1.68 -12.30 -16.61
C MET A 1 1.46 -11.80 -15.20
N ILE A 2 1.65 -10.50 -15.04
CA ILE A 2 1.68 -9.79 -13.75
C ILE A 2 0.26 -9.22 -13.56
N HIS A 3 -0.27 -9.27 -12.35
CA HIS A 3 -1.67 -8.94 -12.07
C HIS A 3 -1.77 -7.59 -11.36
N PHE A 4 -2.67 -6.73 -11.84
CA PHE A 4 -2.97 -5.42 -11.27
C PHE A 4 -3.92 -5.52 -10.08
N LEU A 5 -3.68 -4.68 -9.06
CA LEU A 5 -4.66 -4.35 -8.03
C LEU A 5 -4.60 -2.85 -7.72
N SER A 6 -5.77 -2.21 -7.64
CA SER A 6 -5.95 -0.94 -6.95
C SER A 6 -7.00 -1.08 -5.86
N LEU A 7 -6.56 -1.06 -4.60
CA LEU A 7 -7.43 -1.07 -3.42
C LEU A 7 -7.66 0.37 -2.97
N PHE A 8 -8.92 0.82 -3.00
CA PHE A 8 -9.34 2.10 -2.44
C PHE A 8 -9.78 1.93 -0.99
N LEU A 9 -9.09 2.60 -0.06
CA LEU A 9 -9.51 2.68 1.34
C LEU A 9 -9.80 4.13 1.70
N THR A 10 -11.06 4.42 2.01
CA THR A 10 -11.46 5.72 2.58
C THR A 10 -11.27 5.69 4.09
N LEU A 11 -10.37 6.54 4.61
CA LEU A 11 -10.24 6.78 6.04
C LEU A 11 -11.16 7.91 6.47
N MET A 12 -11.93 7.66 7.53
CA MET A 12 -12.74 8.66 8.22
C MET A 12 -12.05 9.02 9.53
N LEU A 13 -11.52 10.24 9.64
CA LEU A 13 -10.98 10.76 10.90
C LEU A 13 -11.79 11.99 11.35
N PRO A 14 -12.05 12.13 12.66
CA PRO A 14 -12.66 13.36 13.19
C PRO A 14 -11.74 14.55 12.94
N SER A 15 -12.29 15.68 12.48
CA SER A 15 -11.51 16.91 12.27
C SER A 15 -11.09 17.52 13.61
N ALA A 16 -9.80 17.78 13.80
CA ALA A 16 -9.35 18.68 14.86
C ALA A 16 -9.54 20.14 14.40
N ASP A 17 -10.48 20.86 15.01
CA ASP A 17 -10.64 22.29 14.80
C ASP A 17 -9.44 23.05 15.39
N PRO A 18 -8.71 23.87 14.59
CA PRO A 18 -7.71 24.78 15.14
C PRO A 18 -8.45 26.00 15.70
N LYS A 19 -8.85 25.97 16.97
CA LYS A 19 -9.38 27.19 17.61
C LYS A 19 -8.25 28.20 17.82
N ALA A 20 -8.30 29.27 17.02
CA ALA A 20 -7.66 30.53 17.31
C ALA A 20 -8.32 31.18 18.55
N THR A 21 -7.48 31.81 19.36
CA THR A 21 -7.82 32.68 20.47
C THR A 21 -8.55 33.94 19.99
N ASP A 22 -9.75 34.23 20.50
CA ASP A 22 -10.07 35.52 21.13
C ASP A 22 -11.48 35.51 21.77
N ASP A 23 -11.66 36.37 22.77
CA ASP A 23 -12.84 36.59 23.60
C ASP A 23 -14.12 36.92 22.80
N GLN A 24 -15.22 36.20 23.05
CA GLN A 24 -16.59 36.74 23.10
C GLN A 24 -17.60 35.74 23.72
N ALA A 25 -18.63 36.30 24.38
CA ALA A 25 -19.63 35.68 25.25
C ALA A 25 -20.49 34.55 24.60
N PRO A 26 -21.21 33.71 25.39
CA PRO A 26 -21.65 32.40 24.94
C PRO A 26 -22.87 32.51 24.01
N ALA A 27 -22.65 32.25 22.73
CA ALA A 27 -23.72 31.83 21.83
C ALA A 27 -24.08 30.36 22.10
N SER A 28 -25.36 30.04 21.91
CA SER A 28 -26.01 28.73 22.05
C SER A 28 -25.17 27.55 21.51
N PRO A 29 -25.31 26.33 22.06
CA PRO A 29 -24.58 25.17 21.56
C PRO A 29 -25.04 24.88 20.13
N ASP A 30 -24.23 25.32 19.17
CA ASP A 30 -24.32 24.87 17.80
C ASP A 30 -24.03 23.37 17.84
N ASN A 31 -25.04 22.56 17.51
CA ASN A 31 -24.89 21.12 17.27
C ASN A 31 -24.15 20.95 15.93
N GLY A 32 -22.91 21.45 15.88
CA GLY A 32 -22.01 21.30 14.75
C GLY A 32 -21.79 19.81 14.54
N THR A 33 -22.47 19.26 13.54
CA THR A 33 -22.12 17.97 12.96
C THR A 33 -20.66 18.06 12.56
N ALA A 34 -19.77 17.39 13.29
CA ALA A 34 -18.37 17.28 12.93
C ALA A 34 -18.29 16.83 11.48
N VAL A 35 -17.78 17.69 10.60
CA VAL A 35 -17.60 17.36 9.18
C VAL A 35 -16.46 16.34 9.14
N SER A 36 -16.81 15.06 9.01
CA SER A 36 -15.82 14.01 8.77
C SER A 36 -15.17 14.26 7.41
N ARG A 37 -13.86 14.48 7.40
CA ARG A 37 -13.10 14.50 6.15
C ARG A 37 -12.77 13.06 5.76
N GLU A 38 -13.14 12.72 4.55
CA GLU A 38 -12.73 11.49 3.87
C GLU A 38 -11.36 11.70 3.25
N TYR A 39 -10.47 10.73 3.44
CA TYR A 39 -9.18 10.66 2.75
C TYR A 39 -9.11 9.39 1.93
N THR A 40 -8.68 9.51 0.68
CA THR A 40 -8.62 8.38 -0.25
C THR A 40 -7.18 7.86 -0.31
N ILE A 41 -7.03 6.56 -0.13
CA ILE A 41 -5.76 5.84 -0.30
C ILE A 41 -5.93 4.84 -1.42
N ALA A 42 -4.95 4.77 -2.31
CA ALA A 42 -4.90 3.77 -3.37
C ALA A 42 -3.57 2.99 -3.33
N PHE A 43 -3.59 1.80 -3.90
CA PHE A 43 -2.39 1.07 -4.30
C PHE A 43 -2.38 0.88 -5.82
N TRP A 44 -1.20 0.78 -6.45
CA TRP A 44 -1.11 0.40 -7.85
C TRP A 44 0.22 -0.29 -8.20
N ASN A 45 0.15 -1.50 -8.77
CA ASN A 45 1.29 -2.09 -9.47
C ASN A 45 1.48 -1.37 -10.82
N LEU A 46 2.63 -0.70 -11.01
CA LEU A 46 2.90 0.10 -12.21
C LEU A 46 3.35 -0.73 -13.43
N GLU A 47 3.30 -2.05 -13.31
CA GLU A 47 3.72 -3.02 -14.33
C GLU A 47 5.09 -2.71 -14.91
N ASN A 48 6.11 -2.68 -14.06
CA ASN A 48 7.50 -2.43 -14.43
C ASN A 48 7.67 -1.04 -15.03
N LEU A 49 7.58 -0.01 -14.20
CA LEU A 49 7.98 1.33 -14.56
C LEU A 49 9.51 1.41 -14.48
N PHE A 50 10.14 1.07 -15.59
CA PHE A 50 11.56 1.26 -15.87
C PHE A 50 11.74 2.47 -16.78
N ASP A 51 12.84 3.17 -16.60
CA ASP A 51 13.37 4.12 -17.55
C ASP A 51 13.99 3.39 -18.76
N PHE A 52 14.74 4.10 -19.60
CA PHE A 52 15.28 3.58 -20.85
C PHE A 52 16.81 3.62 -20.89
N GLU A 53 17.45 3.90 -19.76
CA GLU A 53 18.91 3.93 -19.62
C GLU A 53 19.39 2.61 -19.03
N ASP A 54 20.49 2.09 -19.58
CA ASP A 54 21.12 0.85 -19.09
C ASP A 54 21.76 1.09 -17.72
N ASP A 55 21.44 0.23 -16.74
CA ASP A 55 22.19 0.07 -15.50
C ASP A 55 23.09 -1.18 -15.61
N PRO A 56 24.40 -1.00 -15.91
CA PRO A 56 25.31 -2.12 -16.08
C PRO A 56 25.49 -2.98 -14.81
N GLU A 57 25.07 -2.49 -13.64
CA GLU A 57 25.14 -3.22 -12.38
C GLU A 57 23.90 -4.12 -12.14
N ASN A 58 22.82 -3.96 -12.92
CA ASN A 58 21.56 -4.68 -12.77
C ASN A 58 21.06 -5.30 -14.11
N PRO A 59 21.62 -6.42 -14.57
CA PRO A 59 21.15 -7.08 -15.81
C PRO A 59 19.71 -7.62 -15.75
N GLY A 60 19.02 -7.44 -14.62
CA GLY A 60 17.62 -7.80 -14.44
C GLY A 60 16.64 -6.85 -15.14
N ASP A 61 17.10 -5.66 -15.53
CA ASP A 61 16.30 -4.64 -16.21
C ASP A 61 16.58 -4.53 -17.72
N ASP A 62 17.56 -5.26 -18.27
CA ASP A 62 17.93 -5.31 -19.70
C ASP A 62 16.76 -5.52 -20.68
N GLU A 63 15.62 -6.03 -20.23
CA GLU A 63 14.39 -6.15 -21.04
C GLU A 63 13.77 -4.78 -21.37
N TYR A 64 14.09 -3.75 -20.59
CA TYR A 64 13.62 -2.37 -20.69
C TYR A 64 14.68 -1.45 -21.28
N LEU A 65 15.34 -1.91 -22.36
CA LEU A 65 16.30 -1.10 -23.12
C LEU A 65 15.83 -0.80 -24.55
N PRO A 66 16.34 0.26 -25.20
CA PRO A 66 15.98 0.61 -26.57
C PRO A 66 16.15 -0.54 -27.57
N GLU A 67 17.15 -1.40 -27.39
CA GLU A 67 17.41 -2.59 -28.21
C GLU A 67 16.32 -3.67 -28.07
N LYS A 68 15.57 -3.63 -26.96
CA LYS A 68 14.40 -4.48 -26.69
C LYS A 68 13.09 -3.80 -27.01
N GLU A 69 13.16 -2.73 -27.81
CA GLU A 69 12.04 -1.86 -28.10
C GLU A 69 11.49 -1.15 -26.86
N TRP A 70 12.30 -0.79 -25.87
CA TRP A 70 11.90 0.12 -24.80
C TRP A 70 12.65 1.43 -24.94
N ASP A 71 12.17 2.29 -25.84
CA ASP A 71 12.77 3.59 -26.12
C ASP A 71 12.17 4.71 -25.27
N GLN A 72 12.82 5.88 -25.27
CA GLN A 72 12.33 7.09 -24.60
C GLN A 72 10.87 7.40 -24.96
N ALA A 73 10.46 7.21 -26.22
CA ALA A 73 9.10 7.49 -26.65
C ALA A 73 8.07 6.54 -26.03
N ARG A 74 8.40 5.26 -25.83
CA ARG A 74 7.56 4.28 -25.10
C ARG A 74 7.51 4.60 -23.62
N TYR A 75 8.64 4.95 -23.01
CA TYR A 75 8.72 5.39 -21.63
C TYR A 75 7.83 6.62 -21.37
N GLU A 76 7.95 7.68 -22.17
CA GLU A 76 7.13 8.90 -22.06
C GLU A 76 5.63 8.62 -22.25
N ARG A 77 5.26 7.73 -23.19
CA ARG A 77 3.86 7.30 -23.34
C ARG A 77 3.34 6.56 -22.12
N LYS A 78 4.17 5.72 -21.48
CA LYS A 78 3.81 5.06 -20.23
C LYS A 78 3.59 6.10 -19.13
N ILE A 79 4.50 7.06 -18.96
CA ILE A 79 4.33 8.16 -17.99
C ILE A 79 3.02 8.93 -18.22
N ASP A 80 2.69 9.30 -19.45
CA ASP A 80 1.42 9.99 -19.78
C ASP A 80 0.18 9.14 -19.42
N HIS A 81 0.19 7.85 -19.72
CA HIS A 81 -0.90 6.94 -19.34
C HIS A 81 -1.02 6.77 -17.82
N LEU A 82 0.10 6.59 -17.13
CA LEU A 82 0.12 6.50 -15.67
C LEU A 82 -0.41 7.80 -15.04
N ALA A 83 0.02 8.97 -15.52
CA ALA A 83 -0.46 10.24 -15.01
C ALA A 83 -1.97 10.41 -15.17
N LYS A 84 -2.54 10.06 -16.33
CA LYS A 84 -4.00 10.08 -16.56
C LYS A 84 -4.74 9.19 -15.57
N ALA A 85 -4.21 8.00 -15.30
CA ALA A 85 -4.81 7.08 -14.34
C ALA A 85 -4.72 7.63 -12.91
N VAL A 86 -3.56 8.15 -12.47
CA VAL A 86 -3.41 8.76 -11.13
C VAL A 86 -4.41 9.90 -10.93
N VAL A 87 -4.61 10.78 -11.93
CA VAL A 87 -5.64 11.83 -11.86
C VAL A 87 -7.04 11.23 -11.66
N SER A 88 -7.38 10.18 -12.43
CA SER A 88 -8.70 9.55 -12.35
C SER A 88 -8.99 8.82 -11.03
N MET A 89 -7.95 8.46 -10.26
CA MET A 89 -8.10 7.80 -8.97
C MET A 89 -8.58 8.76 -7.87
N GLU A 90 -8.41 10.07 -8.04
CA GLU A 90 -8.75 11.08 -7.03
C GLU A 90 -8.22 10.75 -5.63
N THR A 91 -7.00 10.19 -5.56
CA THR A 91 -6.40 9.69 -4.32
C THR A 91 -5.51 10.73 -3.63
N ASP A 92 -5.38 10.67 -2.31
CA ASP A 92 -4.50 11.54 -1.51
C ASP A 92 -3.15 10.89 -1.19
N LEU A 93 -3.12 9.56 -1.25
CA LEU A 93 -1.94 8.73 -1.05
C LEU A 93 -1.98 7.57 -2.04
N LEU A 94 -0.86 7.30 -2.70
CA LEU A 94 -0.72 6.25 -3.69
C LEU A 94 0.51 5.39 -3.35
N ALA A 95 0.27 4.19 -2.84
CA ALA A 95 1.31 3.18 -2.72
C ALA A 95 1.52 2.49 -4.06
N VAL A 96 2.76 2.18 -4.42
CA VAL A 96 3.08 1.54 -5.70
C VAL A 96 4.12 0.45 -5.56
N CYS A 97 4.14 -0.47 -6.53
CA CYS A 97 5.22 -1.43 -6.71
C CYS A 97 5.60 -1.52 -8.20
N GLU A 98 6.68 -2.27 -8.46
CA GLU A 98 7.28 -2.39 -9.80
C GLU A 98 7.82 -1.07 -10.34
N VAL A 99 8.51 -0.35 -9.44
CA VAL A 99 9.24 0.88 -9.71
C VAL A 99 10.71 0.54 -9.85
N GLU A 100 11.38 0.95 -10.91
CA GLU A 100 12.82 0.71 -11.05
C GLU A 100 13.64 1.51 -10.04
N ASN A 101 13.39 2.82 -9.99
CA ASN A 101 14.18 3.74 -9.17
C ASN A 101 13.36 4.99 -8.80
N ARG A 102 13.95 5.88 -8.00
CA ARG A 102 13.30 7.14 -7.62
C ARG A 102 13.04 8.07 -8.82
N ARG A 103 13.90 8.07 -9.84
CA ARG A 103 13.81 8.98 -10.99
C ARG A 103 12.50 8.80 -11.75
N VAL A 104 12.10 7.56 -12.01
CA VAL A 104 10.86 7.31 -12.75
C VAL A 104 9.60 7.82 -12.02
N LEU A 105 9.64 7.89 -10.69
CA LEU A 105 8.56 8.50 -9.90
C LEU A 105 8.61 10.02 -9.94
N GLU A 106 9.81 10.61 -9.94
CA GLU A 106 10.02 12.05 -10.11
C GLU A 106 9.50 12.52 -11.47
N ASP A 107 9.78 11.78 -12.54
CA ASP A 107 9.26 12.04 -13.88
C ASP A 107 7.73 11.94 -13.92
N LEU A 108 7.15 10.94 -13.23
CA LEU A 108 5.70 10.80 -13.10
C LEU A 108 5.06 12.02 -12.41
N ILE A 109 5.55 12.44 -11.25
CA ILE A 109 4.96 13.57 -10.51
C ILE A 109 5.26 14.93 -11.14
N ALA A 110 6.31 15.03 -11.95
CA ALA A 110 6.62 16.21 -12.74
C ALA A 110 5.72 16.38 -13.97
N HIS A 111 4.95 15.35 -14.34
CA HIS A 111 4.02 15.42 -15.46
C HIS A 111 3.05 16.60 -15.32
N PRO A 112 2.72 17.35 -16.41
CA PRO A 112 1.89 18.55 -16.33
C PRO A 112 0.51 18.36 -15.67
N MET A 113 -0.03 17.14 -15.69
CA MET A 113 -1.29 16.79 -15.03
C MET A 113 -1.19 16.65 -13.51
N LEU A 114 0.01 16.38 -12.96
CA LEU A 114 0.22 16.04 -11.56
C LEU A 114 1.07 17.07 -10.81
N VAL A 115 1.87 17.88 -11.52
CA VAL A 115 2.81 18.84 -10.91
C VAL A 115 2.14 19.82 -9.94
N ALA A 116 0.89 20.19 -10.21
CA ALA A 116 0.12 21.11 -9.36
C ALA A 116 -0.31 20.49 -8.01
N ASP A 117 -0.35 19.16 -7.92
CA ASP A 117 -0.78 18.44 -6.71
C ASP A 117 0.33 18.30 -5.66
N GLN A 118 1.57 18.66 -6.02
CA GLN A 118 2.72 18.68 -5.12
C GLN A 118 2.97 17.35 -4.37
N TRP A 119 2.92 16.24 -5.11
CA TRP A 119 3.23 14.92 -4.60
C TRP A 119 4.66 14.84 -4.03
N SER A 120 4.81 14.08 -2.95
CA SER A 120 6.07 13.74 -2.31
C SER A 120 6.28 12.22 -2.38
N ILE A 121 7.54 11.78 -2.42
CA ILE A 121 7.89 10.36 -2.68
C ILE A 121 8.68 9.76 -1.51
N VAL A 122 8.23 8.62 -1.01
CA VAL A 122 9.01 7.67 -0.21
C VAL A 122 9.37 6.48 -1.10
N HIS A 123 10.66 6.22 -1.27
CA HIS A 123 11.21 5.14 -2.10
C HIS A 123 12.37 4.47 -1.35
N ARG A 124 12.52 3.15 -1.49
CA ARG A 124 13.66 2.40 -0.96
C ARG A 124 14.04 1.31 -1.93
N ASP A 125 15.33 1.27 -2.25
CA ASP A 125 15.90 0.23 -3.09
C ASP A 125 15.83 -1.11 -2.37
N SER A 126 15.51 -2.17 -3.13
CA SER A 126 15.34 -3.51 -2.62
C SER A 126 16.38 -4.48 -3.18
N LEU A 127 16.31 -5.75 -2.75
CA LEU A 127 17.21 -6.80 -3.24
C LEU A 127 16.55 -7.64 -4.33
N ASP A 128 15.45 -7.16 -4.92
CA ASP A 128 14.81 -7.87 -6.04
C ASP A 128 15.74 -7.86 -7.25
N ARG A 129 15.95 -9.04 -7.84
CA ARG A 129 16.92 -9.23 -8.93
C ARG A 129 16.49 -8.61 -10.25
N ARG A 130 15.25 -8.16 -10.35
CA ARG A 130 14.76 -7.43 -11.53
C ARG A 130 14.98 -5.92 -11.38
N GLY A 131 15.42 -5.45 -10.19
CA GLY A 131 15.50 -4.02 -9.89
C GLY A 131 14.11 -3.39 -9.79
N ILE A 132 13.17 -4.03 -9.09
CA ILE A 132 11.86 -3.44 -8.83
C ILE A 132 11.61 -3.21 -7.35
N ASP A 133 11.08 -2.04 -7.04
CA ASP A 133 10.95 -1.54 -5.68
C ASP A 133 9.51 -1.21 -5.30
N LEU A 134 9.38 -0.87 -4.01
CA LEU A 134 8.16 -0.37 -3.39
C LEU A 134 8.30 1.13 -3.16
N ALA A 135 7.21 1.85 -3.37
CA ALA A 135 7.18 3.28 -3.08
C ALA A 135 5.82 3.73 -2.56
N LEU A 136 5.80 4.93 -2.01
CA LEU A 136 4.60 5.60 -1.54
C LEU A 136 4.67 7.08 -1.93
N LEU A 137 3.72 7.50 -2.75
CA LEU A 137 3.50 8.89 -3.13
C LEU A 137 2.41 9.44 -2.23
N TYR A 138 2.59 10.66 -1.73
CA TYR A 138 1.61 11.32 -0.86
C TYR A 138 1.57 12.82 -1.08
N ARG A 139 0.43 13.43 -0.78
CA ARG A 139 0.26 14.90 -0.76
C ARG A 139 -0.44 15.33 0.52
N GLN A 140 -0.59 16.65 0.73
CA GLN A 140 -1.33 17.15 1.91
C GLN A 140 -2.72 16.51 1.97
N PRO A 141 -3.22 16.15 3.18
CA PRO A 141 -2.64 16.44 4.49
C PRO A 141 -1.71 15.36 5.05
N PHE A 142 -1.35 14.34 4.26
CA PHE A 142 -0.36 13.35 4.68
C PHE A 142 1.03 13.98 4.80
N LYS A 143 1.75 13.63 5.86
CA LYS A 143 3.14 14.03 6.09
C LYS A 143 3.94 12.83 6.58
N LEU A 144 5.18 12.71 6.12
CA LEU A 144 6.08 11.70 6.67
C LEU A 144 6.36 11.98 8.16
N ASN A 145 6.26 10.96 9.01
CA ASN A 145 6.42 11.05 10.46
C ASN A 145 7.56 10.15 10.96
N GLY A 146 8.73 10.26 10.34
CA GLY A 146 9.93 9.49 10.70
C GLY A 146 10.59 8.85 9.49
N GLU A 147 11.48 7.89 9.76
CA GLU A 147 12.18 7.16 8.71
C GLU A 147 11.33 6.01 8.18
N SER A 148 11.32 5.82 6.85
CA SER A 148 10.78 4.61 6.22
C SER A 148 11.76 3.46 6.31
N ILE A 149 11.27 2.25 6.59
CA ILE A 149 12.11 1.07 6.80
C ILE A 149 11.71 -0.01 5.82
N LEU A 150 12.68 -0.56 5.09
CA LEU A 150 12.47 -1.73 4.24
C LEU A 150 12.84 -3.00 5.01
N HIS A 151 11.85 -3.81 5.36
CA HIS A 151 12.07 -5.08 6.07
C HIS A 151 12.40 -6.19 5.08
N SER A 152 13.59 -6.78 5.22
CA SER A 152 14.01 -7.94 4.43
C SER A 152 13.14 -9.16 4.74
N ILE A 153 12.89 -9.99 3.72
CA ILE A 153 12.16 -11.25 3.84
C ILE A 153 13.11 -12.39 3.47
N ASP A 154 13.29 -13.34 4.39
CA ASP A 154 13.94 -14.60 4.07
C ASP A 154 12.94 -15.54 3.38
N LEU A 155 13.13 -15.77 2.08
CA LEU A 155 12.31 -16.65 1.25
C LEU A 155 12.62 -18.14 1.45
N GLY A 156 13.53 -18.47 2.35
CA GLY A 156 14.08 -19.80 2.59
C GLY A 156 15.57 -19.84 2.29
N ASP A 157 16.30 -20.61 3.10
CA ASP A 157 17.74 -20.84 2.96
C ASP A 157 18.60 -19.56 2.95
N GLY A 158 18.13 -18.50 3.63
CA GLY A 158 18.82 -17.20 3.69
C GLY A 158 18.67 -16.36 2.42
N ASN A 159 17.82 -16.77 1.48
CA ASN A 159 17.56 -16.02 0.26
C ASN A 159 16.68 -14.80 0.55
N THR A 160 17.27 -13.62 0.48
CA THR A 160 16.60 -12.32 0.72
C THR A 160 16.35 -11.51 -0.55
N SER A 161 16.55 -12.11 -1.73
CA SER A 161 16.39 -11.43 -3.02
C SER A 161 14.91 -11.19 -3.36
N THR A 162 14.32 -10.15 -2.75
CA THR A 162 12.92 -9.76 -2.93
C THR A 162 12.69 -8.31 -2.49
N ARG A 163 11.48 -7.81 -2.75
CA ARG A 163 11.04 -6.42 -2.52
C ARG A 163 10.94 -6.02 -1.06
N GLY A 164 10.93 -7.00 -0.14
CA GLY A 164 10.72 -6.74 1.28
C GLY A 164 9.30 -6.28 1.62
N VAL A 165 9.15 -5.69 2.81
CA VAL A 165 7.94 -4.97 3.26
C VAL A 165 8.35 -3.54 3.61
N LEU A 166 7.80 -2.55 2.90
CA LEU A 166 8.12 -1.15 3.14
C LEU A 166 7.19 -0.58 4.22
N GLU A 167 7.76 -0.24 5.37
CA GLU A 167 7.10 0.46 6.47
C GLU A 167 7.28 1.97 6.31
N VAL A 168 6.17 2.71 6.28
CA VAL A 168 6.15 4.16 6.14
C VAL A 168 5.31 4.77 7.26
N PRO A 169 5.93 5.40 8.28
CA PRO A 169 5.20 6.11 9.31
C PRO A 169 4.72 7.46 8.77
N MET A 170 3.42 7.72 8.84
CA MET A 170 2.79 8.94 8.35
C MET A 170 2.00 9.64 9.47
N MET A 171 1.84 10.94 9.32
CA MET A 171 0.94 11.78 10.10
C MET A 171 -0.21 12.22 9.19
N LEU A 172 -1.44 11.95 9.60
CA LEU A 172 -2.66 12.36 8.91
C LEU A 172 -3.53 13.17 9.86
N SER A 173 -3.58 14.48 9.67
CA SER A 173 -4.41 15.39 10.50
C SER A 173 -4.25 15.23 12.02
N GLY A 174 -3.04 14.92 12.49
CA GLY A 174 -2.74 14.71 13.92
C GLY A 174 -2.84 13.25 14.39
N THR A 175 -3.24 12.33 13.52
CA THR A 175 -3.24 10.89 13.78
C THR A 175 -2.01 10.24 13.14
N GLU A 176 -1.25 9.49 13.92
CA GLU A 176 -0.17 8.65 13.40
C GLU A 176 -0.75 7.41 12.72
N VAL A 177 -0.37 7.18 11.47
CA VAL A 177 -0.80 6.03 10.67
C VAL A 177 0.45 5.35 10.09
N THR A 178 0.61 4.06 10.33
CA THR A 178 1.70 3.28 9.72
C THR A 178 1.21 2.57 8.47
N PHE A 179 1.83 2.84 7.33
CA PHE A 179 1.57 2.11 6.08
C PHE A 179 2.60 1.00 5.91
N LEU A 180 2.13 -0.21 5.60
CA LEU A 180 2.96 -1.33 5.15
C LEU A 180 2.65 -1.59 3.69
N VAL A 181 3.52 -1.12 2.80
CA VAL A 181 3.43 -1.35 1.36
C VAL A 181 4.05 -2.71 1.04
N ASN A 182 3.38 -3.51 0.23
CA ASN A 182 3.74 -4.90 -0.05
C ASN A 182 3.71 -5.22 -1.55
N HIS A 183 4.64 -6.06 -1.99
CA HIS A 183 4.56 -6.77 -3.27
C HIS A 183 5.14 -8.18 -3.06
N TRP A 184 4.30 -9.12 -2.61
CA TRP A 184 4.76 -10.45 -2.21
C TRP A 184 5.14 -11.33 -3.41
N PRO A 185 5.95 -12.38 -3.20
CA PRO A 185 6.35 -13.30 -4.25
C PRO A 185 5.16 -13.81 -5.06
N SER A 186 5.28 -13.77 -6.39
CA SER A 186 4.20 -14.17 -7.29
C SER A 186 3.89 -15.66 -7.18
N ARG A 187 2.76 -16.07 -7.77
CA ARG A 187 2.34 -17.48 -7.86
C ARG A 187 3.09 -18.28 -8.94
N PHE A 188 4.21 -17.77 -9.45
CA PHE A 188 5.01 -18.44 -10.47
C PHE A 188 5.50 -19.81 -9.97
N GLY A 189 5.36 -20.85 -10.81
CA GLY A 189 5.58 -22.25 -10.44
C GLY A 189 4.33 -22.95 -9.88
N GLY A 190 3.27 -22.20 -9.55
CA GLY A 190 2.02 -22.73 -8.99
C GLY A 190 1.76 -22.18 -7.59
N ALA A 191 0.48 -21.99 -7.26
CA ALA A 191 0.07 -21.32 -6.02
C ALA A 191 0.51 -22.07 -4.75
N GLU A 192 0.51 -23.41 -4.77
CA GLU A 192 0.93 -24.24 -3.64
C GLU A 192 2.45 -24.16 -3.42
N GLU A 193 3.26 -24.32 -4.46
CA GLU A 193 4.73 -24.30 -4.36
C GLU A 193 5.27 -22.94 -3.91
N SER A 194 4.61 -21.86 -4.33
CA SER A 194 4.99 -20.49 -3.98
C SER A 194 4.40 -20.02 -2.64
N SER A 195 3.42 -20.74 -2.07
CA SER A 195 2.76 -20.35 -0.81
C SER A 195 3.72 -20.13 0.37
N PRO A 196 4.76 -20.96 0.61
CA PRO A 196 5.71 -20.75 1.70
C PRO A 196 6.40 -19.37 1.64
N LYS A 197 6.75 -18.91 0.45
CA LYS A 197 7.40 -17.60 0.22
C LYS A 197 6.47 -16.45 0.59
N ARG A 198 5.18 -16.55 0.24
CA ARG A 198 4.17 -15.55 0.64
C ARG A 198 3.86 -15.60 2.14
N LYS A 199 3.86 -16.78 2.76
CA LYS A 199 3.78 -16.90 4.23
C LYS A 199 4.96 -16.25 4.93
N ALA A 200 6.17 -16.34 4.37
CA ALA A 200 7.34 -15.66 4.91
C ALA A 200 7.17 -14.12 4.85
N ALA A 201 6.73 -13.59 3.70
CA ALA A 201 6.41 -12.17 3.55
C ALA A 201 5.33 -11.70 4.54
N ALA A 202 4.23 -12.45 4.64
CA ALA A 202 3.17 -12.21 5.61
C ALA A 202 3.66 -12.25 7.06
N THR A 203 4.61 -13.12 7.38
CA THR A 203 5.22 -13.22 8.72
C THR A 203 6.02 -11.98 9.07
N VAL A 204 6.81 -11.45 8.11
CA VAL A 204 7.54 -10.19 8.28
C VAL A 204 6.56 -9.04 8.51
N ALA A 205 5.55 -8.89 7.64
CA ALA A 205 4.51 -7.87 7.81
C ALA A 205 3.82 -7.99 9.18
N ARG A 206 3.38 -9.21 9.56
CA ARG A 206 2.75 -9.48 10.86
C ARG A 206 3.64 -9.08 12.04
N SER A 207 4.95 -9.32 11.95
CA SER A 207 5.90 -8.96 13.01
C SER A 207 5.99 -7.45 13.21
N VAL A 208 5.95 -6.66 12.13
CA VAL A 208 5.93 -5.19 12.18
C VAL A 208 4.64 -4.70 12.84
N ILE A 209 3.50 -5.29 12.47
CA ILE A 209 2.20 -4.93 13.03
C ILE A 209 2.15 -5.25 14.54
N ASP A 210 2.60 -6.44 14.94
CA ASP A 210 2.66 -6.82 16.36
C ASP A 210 3.61 -5.92 17.17
N ARG A 211 4.73 -5.51 16.57
CA ARG A 211 5.65 -4.54 17.19
C ARG A 211 4.96 -3.21 17.48
N HIS A 212 4.17 -2.68 16.56
CA HIS A 212 3.40 -1.45 16.78
C HIS A 212 2.29 -1.63 17.82
N LEU A 213 1.47 -2.67 17.67
CA LEU A 213 0.34 -2.92 18.55
C LEU A 213 0.77 -3.24 19.99
N SER A 214 1.94 -3.84 20.20
CA SER A 214 2.49 -4.08 21.54
C SER A 214 2.90 -2.80 22.27
N ARG A 215 3.25 -1.72 21.53
CA ARG A 215 3.59 -0.41 22.09
C ARG A 215 2.34 0.47 22.26
N ASN A 216 1.44 0.43 21.29
CA ASN A 216 0.17 1.13 21.31
C ASN A 216 -0.93 0.21 20.75
N ALA A 217 -1.79 -0.29 21.64
CA ALA A 217 -2.89 -1.18 21.28
C ALA A 217 -3.93 -0.55 20.34
N ALA A 218 -3.91 0.78 20.21
CA ALA A 218 -4.75 1.57 19.31
C ALA A 218 -3.95 2.15 18.12
N ALA A 219 -2.79 1.57 17.78
CA ALA A 219 -2.03 2.01 16.60
C ALA A 219 -2.85 1.82 15.32
N GLU A 220 -2.92 2.88 14.50
CA GLU A 220 -3.54 2.84 13.18
C GLU A 220 -2.53 2.31 12.16
N ILE A 221 -2.87 1.19 11.53
CA ILE A 221 -1.96 0.47 10.65
C ILE A 221 -2.72 0.04 9.40
N ILE A 222 -2.18 0.37 8.23
CA ILE A 222 -2.75 0.03 6.92
C ILE A 222 -1.77 -0.87 6.19
N VAL A 223 -2.20 -2.09 5.92
CA VAL A 223 -1.49 -3.02 5.03
C VAL A 223 -2.14 -2.91 3.66
N LEU A 224 -1.34 -2.54 2.66
CA LEU A 224 -1.78 -2.42 1.28
C LEU A 224 -0.68 -2.89 0.32
N GLY A 225 -1.07 -3.34 -0.86
CA GLY A 225 -0.11 -3.89 -1.80
C GLY A 225 -0.64 -5.02 -2.65
N ASP A 226 0.20 -5.48 -3.56
CA ASP A 226 0.00 -6.73 -4.29
C ASP A 226 0.49 -7.89 -3.40
N LEU A 227 -0.45 -8.52 -2.70
CA LEU A 227 -0.14 -9.65 -1.84
C LEU A 227 0.05 -10.96 -2.64
N ASN A 228 -0.25 -10.98 -3.94
CA ASN A 228 -0.27 -12.19 -4.76
C ASN A 228 -1.06 -13.36 -4.14
N ASP A 229 -1.99 -13.06 -3.23
CA ASP A 229 -2.85 -14.00 -2.52
C ASP A 229 -4.26 -13.44 -2.33
N ASP A 230 -5.23 -14.33 -2.33
CA ASP A 230 -6.63 -14.01 -2.11
C ASP A 230 -6.92 -13.90 -0.59
N PRO A 231 -8.02 -13.24 -0.18
CA PRO A 231 -8.37 -13.06 1.23
C PRO A 231 -8.52 -14.35 2.04
N TRP A 232 -8.78 -15.48 1.40
CA TRP A 232 -8.90 -16.79 2.02
C TRP A 232 -7.59 -17.58 2.09
N ASP A 233 -6.54 -17.15 1.39
CA ASP A 233 -5.25 -17.82 1.42
C ASP A 233 -4.60 -17.71 2.79
N SER A 234 -3.84 -18.74 3.14
CA SER A 234 -3.24 -18.89 4.47
C SER A 234 -2.31 -17.73 4.88
N SER A 235 -1.59 -17.10 3.94
CA SER A 235 -0.77 -15.91 4.21
C SER A 235 -1.61 -14.73 4.74
N VAL A 236 -2.80 -14.51 4.17
CA VAL A 236 -3.71 -13.42 4.53
C VAL A 236 -4.59 -13.82 5.72
N ARG A 237 -5.27 -14.95 5.64
CA ARG A 237 -6.26 -15.39 6.64
C ARG A 237 -5.61 -15.87 7.95
N GLU A 238 -4.51 -16.61 7.86
CA GLU A 238 -3.94 -17.33 9.00
C GLU A 238 -2.69 -16.62 9.56
N VAL A 239 -1.78 -16.18 8.69
CA VAL A 239 -0.54 -15.50 9.12
C VAL A 239 -0.81 -14.03 9.48
N LEU A 240 -1.36 -13.24 8.56
CA LEU A 240 -1.75 -11.85 8.87
C LEU A 240 -2.92 -11.75 9.85
N LYS A 241 -3.74 -12.81 9.95
CA LYS A 241 -4.99 -12.87 10.73
C LYS A 241 -6.02 -11.86 10.24
N ALA A 242 -6.08 -11.66 8.93
CA ALA A 242 -7.01 -10.73 8.33
C ALA A 242 -8.41 -11.38 8.20
N VAL A 243 -9.42 -10.70 8.73
CA VAL A 243 -10.80 -11.20 8.83
C VAL A 243 -11.77 -10.28 8.12
N ARG A 244 -12.86 -10.87 7.62
CA ARG A 244 -13.93 -10.15 6.91
C ARG A 244 -14.68 -9.15 7.79
N GLU A 245 -15.04 -9.56 9.01
CA GLU A 245 -15.96 -8.81 9.86
C GLU A 245 -15.21 -7.76 10.69
N LEU A 246 -15.49 -6.47 10.46
CA LEU A 246 -14.91 -5.36 11.25
C LEU A 246 -15.16 -5.55 12.75
N ARG A 247 -16.36 -6.05 13.12
CA ARG A 247 -16.71 -6.34 14.52
C ARG A 247 -15.75 -7.35 15.17
N ALA A 248 -15.22 -8.31 14.42
CA ALA A 248 -14.25 -9.28 14.97
C ALA A 248 -12.91 -8.63 15.37
N VAL A 249 -12.66 -7.40 14.90
CA VAL A 249 -11.48 -6.59 15.21
C VAL A 249 -11.79 -5.57 16.30
N THR A 250 -12.89 -4.82 16.17
CA THR A 250 -13.17 -3.63 17.02
C THR A 250 -14.00 -3.91 18.27
N HIS A 251 -14.63 -5.10 18.40
CA HIS A 251 -15.49 -5.38 19.55
C HIS A 251 -14.71 -5.28 20.87
N PRO A 252 -15.28 -4.67 21.94
CA PRO A 252 -14.59 -4.48 23.22
C PRO A 252 -14.00 -5.75 23.82
N SER A 253 -14.60 -6.93 23.62
CA SER A 253 -14.02 -8.21 24.10
C SER A 253 -12.70 -8.59 23.42
N ASN A 254 -12.41 -8.01 22.26
CA ASN A 254 -11.19 -8.24 21.48
C ASN A 254 -10.13 -7.16 21.72
N THR A 255 -10.52 -5.99 22.21
CA THR A 255 -9.64 -4.83 22.46
C THR A 255 -9.47 -4.50 23.95
N ALA A 256 -10.28 -5.08 24.84
CA ALA A 256 -10.15 -4.87 26.28
C ALA A 256 -8.86 -5.52 26.83
N PRO A 257 -8.19 -4.86 27.79
CA PRO A 257 -7.05 -5.43 28.49
C PRO A 257 -7.41 -6.79 29.10
N ARG A 258 -6.65 -7.83 28.78
CA ARG A 258 -6.83 -9.16 29.36
C ARG A 258 -6.04 -9.28 30.67
N LYS A 259 -6.60 -9.97 31.67
CA LYS A 259 -5.84 -10.39 32.85
C LYS A 259 -4.78 -11.42 32.43
N GLU A 260 -3.60 -11.34 33.06
CA GLU A 260 -2.47 -12.29 32.97
C GLU A 260 -1.84 -12.46 31.58
N GLY A 261 -0.69 -11.80 31.34
CA GLY A 261 0.33 -12.20 30.35
C GLY A 261 -0.08 -12.27 28.86
N ARG A 262 -1.32 -11.92 28.52
CA ARG A 262 -1.87 -11.95 27.16
C ARG A 262 -1.83 -10.56 26.54
N THR A 263 -1.67 -10.50 25.21
CA THR A 263 -1.66 -9.25 24.45
C THR A 263 -2.91 -8.42 24.73
N THR A 264 -2.73 -7.12 24.94
CA THR A 264 -3.79 -6.14 25.27
C THR A 264 -4.52 -5.59 24.05
N TYR A 265 -4.22 -6.11 22.86
CA TYR A 265 -4.77 -5.68 21.57
C TYR A 265 -5.39 -6.86 20.80
N SER A 266 -6.29 -6.55 19.88
CA SER A 266 -6.85 -7.56 18.95
C SER A 266 -5.77 -8.00 17.96
N PRO A 267 -5.45 -9.30 17.84
CA PRO A 267 -4.46 -9.76 16.88
C PRO A 267 -5.00 -9.82 15.45
N ARG A 268 -6.29 -9.51 15.24
CA ARG A 268 -6.96 -9.62 13.95
C ARG A 268 -6.91 -8.30 13.21
N LEU A 269 -6.76 -8.37 11.89
CA LEU A 269 -6.85 -7.23 10.99
C LEU A 269 -8.19 -7.25 10.27
N TRP A 270 -8.77 -6.09 9.99
CA TRP A 270 -9.95 -6.03 9.15
C TRP A 270 -9.51 -6.01 7.69
N ASN A 271 -10.03 -6.95 6.90
CA ASN A 271 -9.80 -6.96 5.46
C ASN A 271 -11.07 -6.52 4.72
N PRO A 272 -11.13 -5.28 4.20
CA PRO A 272 -12.28 -4.78 3.46
C PRO A 272 -12.49 -5.49 2.11
N SER A 273 -11.46 -6.11 1.52
CA SER A 273 -11.56 -6.70 0.18
C SER A 273 -12.50 -7.91 0.09
N TRP A 274 -12.83 -8.52 1.23
CA TRP A 274 -13.89 -9.53 1.30
C TRP A 274 -15.26 -9.05 0.80
N LYS A 275 -15.53 -7.75 0.81
CA LYS A 275 -16.77 -7.20 0.25
C LYS A 275 -16.81 -7.30 -1.28
N PHE A 276 -15.64 -7.19 -1.93
CA PHE A 276 -15.50 -7.32 -3.38
C PHE A 276 -15.53 -8.79 -3.83
N ALA A 277 -15.22 -9.74 -2.93
CA ALA A 277 -15.28 -11.19 -3.19
C ALA A 277 -16.63 -11.72 -3.63
N ASN A 278 -17.69 -11.06 -3.18
CA ASN A 278 -19.06 -11.53 -3.34
C ASN A 278 -19.81 -10.84 -4.47
N SER A 279 -19.16 -9.94 -5.20
CA SER A 279 -19.79 -9.06 -6.19
C SER A 279 -19.30 -9.41 -7.60
N THR A 280 -20.22 -9.49 -8.56
CA THR A 280 -19.91 -9.68 -9.99
C THR A 280 -19.53 -8.38 -10.69
N ASP A 281 -19.82 -7.24 -10.07
CA ASP A 281 -19.75 -5.90 -10.68
C ASP A 281 -18.55 -5.09 -10.19
N SER A 282 -17.78 -5.63 -9.24
CA SER A 282 -16.51 -5.07 -8.77
C SER A 282 -15.37 -5.92 -9.33
N GLY A 283 -14.51 -5.31 -10.14
CA GLY A 283 -13.35 -5.95 -10.75
C GLY A 283 -12.63 -5.04 -11.75
N THR A 284 -11.51 -5.50 -12.30
CA THR A 284 -10.72 -4.80 -13.33
C THR A 284 -11.47 -4.76 -14.66
N TYR A 285 -11.64 -3.55 -15.23
CA TYR A 285 -12.06 -3.35 -16.61
C TYR A 285 -10.84 -3.50 -17.54
N TYR A 286 -10.88 -4.44 -18.48
CA TYR A 286 -9.91 -4.51 -19.58
C TYR A 286 -10.59 -4.13 -20.90
N TYR A 287 -10.00 -3.15 -21.61
CA TYR A 287 -10.30 -2.92 -23.02
C TYR A 287 -9.58 -4.01 -23.82
N TRP A 288 -10.35 -4.82 -24.57
CA TRP A 288 -9.94 -5.90 -25.49
C TRP A 288 -9.68 -7.33 -24.92
N ASN A 289 -10.62 -8.24 -25.26
CA ASN A 289 -10.41 -9.66 -25.66
C ASN A 289 -10.64 -10.81 -24.65
N GLY A 290 -11.54 -10.63 -23.67
CA GLY A 290 -12.45 -11.68 -23.20
C GLY A 290 -11.88 -13.03 -22.74
N TRP A 291 -11.43 -13.11 -21.48
CA TRP A 291 -11.54 -14.24 -20.54
C TRP A 291 -11.44 -13.68 -19.09
N CYS A 292 -12.15 -14.24 -18.11
CA CYS A 292 -12.28 -13.71 -16.73
C CYS A 292 -11.29 -14.31 -15.71
N TRP A 293 -10.70 -13.48 -14.85
CA TRP A 293 -10.00 -13.85 -13.60
C TRP A 293 -10.14 -12.75 -12.51
N ASN A 294 -10.15 -13.14 -11.23
CA ASN A 294 -10.52 -12.31 -10.06
C ASN A 294 -9.30 -11.59 -9.40
N CYS A 295 -9.51 -10.43 -8.75
CA CYS A 295 -8.53 -9.70 -7.92
C CYS A 295 -9.20 -8.99 -6.71
N PHE A 296 -8.47 -8.82 -5.59
CA PHE A 296 -8.94 -8.40 -4.26
C PHE A 296 -8.25 -7.18 -3.67
#